data_AF-A0A5B7ZNK8-F1
#
_entry.id   AF-A0A5B7ZNK8-F1
#
_cell.length_a   1.000
_cell.length_b   1.000
_cell.length_c   1.000
_cell.angle_alpha   90.00
_cell.angle_beta   90.00
_cell.angle_gamma   90.00
#
_symmetry.space_group_name_H-M   'P 1'
#
loop_
_entity.id
_entity.type
_entity.pdbx_description
1 polymer ?
#
loop_
_entity_poly.entity_id
_entity_poly.type
_entity_poly.pdbx_seq_one_letter_code
_entity_poly.pdbx_strand_id
1 'polypeptide(L)'
;MQSNTYLSIENKIAHNLGVIVLASQEIESTLKFLTSVLGEDENYSVMQRYNRIKKKPLGEMTTLFASKAERGGREVKKLLKKYVNIRNEVVHHFVETYSKELTSGDKQAIVFDLASRALKLQSIAGQLKVFAAQVADTILNEDRPAC
;
A
#
# COMPACT_ATOMS: atom_id res chain seq x y z
N MET A 1 -22.59 24.95 16.82
CA MET A 1 -21.73 25.57 15.78
C MET A 1 -20.66 24.56 15.41
N GLN A 2 -20.79 23.89 14.26
CA GLN A 2 -19.73 23.02 13.75
C GLN A 2 -18.57 23.92 13.31
N SER A 3 -17.42 23.80 13.97
CA SER A 3 -16.19 24.48 13.54
C SER A 3 -15.82 23.92 12.18
N ASN A 4 -16.15 24.66 11.12
CA ASN A 4 -15.75 24.34 9.76
C ASN A 4 -14.27 24.74 9.64
N THR A 5 -13.40 23.90 10.19
CA THR A 5 -11.96 24.17 10.24
C THR A 5 -11.40 23.95 8.84
N TYR A 6 -11.43 25.00 8.01
CA TYR A 6 -10.70 25.02 6.75
C TYR A 6 -9.21 24.85 7.07
N LEU A 7 -8.68 23.65 6.82
CA LEU A 7 -7.25 23.41 6.88
C LEU A 7 -6.55 24.39 5.92
N SER A 8 -5.45 25.00 6.37
CA SER A 8 -4.55 25.74 5.49
C SER A 8 -4.07 24.83 4.36
N ILE A 9 -3.60 25.42 3.26
CA ILE A 9 -3.09 24.66 2.12
C ILE A 9 -1.92 23.75 2.55
N GLU A 10 -1.02 24.27 3.39
CA GLU A 10 0.09 23.53 3.96
C GLU A 10 -0.41 22.32 4.78
N ASN A 11 -1.46 22.51 5.59
CA ASN A 11 -2.05 21.41 6.35
C ASN A 11 -2.73 20.38 5.46
N LYS A 12 -3.34 20.79 4.33
CA LYS A 12 -3.90 19.86 3.34
C LYS A 12 -2.82 19.05 2.64
N ILE A 13 -1.68 19.67 2.30
CA ILE A 13 -0.51 18.98 1.75
C ILE A 13 -0.01 17.95 2.77
N ALA A 14 0.28 18.39 4.00
CA ALA A 14 0.78 17.51 5.06
C ALA A 14 -0.18 16.35 5.36
N HIS A 15 -1.49 16.62 5.39
CA HIS A 15 -2.52 15.59 5.56
C HIS A 15 -2.44 14.54 4.45
N ASN A 16 -2.46 14.96 3.17
CA ASN A 16 -2.44 14.01 2.06
C ASN A 16 -1.12 13.23 1.98
N LEU A 17 0.02 13.85 2.32
CA LEU A 17 1.30 13.14 2.48
C LEU A 17 1.20 12.05 3.55
N GLY A 18 0.63 12.38 4.72
CA GLY A 18 0.38 11.43 5.79
C GLY A 18 -0.49 10.25 5.34
N VAL A 19 -1.58 10.54 4.63
CA VAL A 19 -2.47 9.50 4.08
C VAL A 19 -1.72 8.57 3.10
N ILE A 20 -0.89 9.12 2.22
CA ILE A 20 -0.07 8.36 1.27
C ILE A 20 0.91 7.44 2.00
N VAL A 21 1.59 7.96 3.03
CA VAL A 21 2.55 7.17 3.83
C VAL A 21 1.82 6.03 4.55
N LEU A 22 0.71 6.32 5.23
CA LEU A 22 -0.08 5.32 5.96
C LEU A 22 -0.62 4.22 5.03
N ALA A 23 -1.22 4.61 3.89
CA ALA A 23 -1.70 3.64 2.91
C ALA A 23 -0.56 2.78 2.36
N SER A 24 0.62 3.34 2.16
CA SER A 24 1.80 2.58 1.70
C SER A 24 2.30 1.57 2.73
N GLN A 25 2.32 1.95 4.02
CA GLN A 25 2.67 1.05 5.13
C GLN A 25 1.64 -0.07 5.28
N GLU A 26 0.37 0.26 5.08
CA GLU A 26 -0.73 -0.71 5.10
C GLU A 26 -0.59 -1.74 3.97
N ILE A 27 -0.37 -1.29 2.73
CA ILE A 27 -0.09 -2.17 1.58
C ILE A 27 1.11 -3.08 1.91
N GLU A 28 2.21 -2.52 2.44
CA GLU A 28 3.39 -3.30 2.79
C GLU A 28 3.08 -4.39 3.82
N SER A 29 2.36 -4.04 4.89
CA SER A 29 1.97 -4.98 5.95
C SER A 29 1.06 -6.09 5.41
N THR A 30 0.06 -5.73 4.60
CA THR A 30 -0.86 -6.69 4.00
C THR A 30 -0.16 -7.63 3.04
N LEU A 31 0.77 -7.12 2.22
CA LEU A 31 1.59 -7.96 1.34
C LEU A 31 2.49 -8.90 2.13
N LYS A 32 3.06 -8.49 3.26
CA LYS A 32 3.83 -9.37 4.16
C LYS A 32 2.98 -10.52 4.67
N PHE A 33 1.79 -10.22 5.17
CA PHE A 33 0.84 -11.23 5.61
C PHE A 33 0.51 -12.22 4.47
N LEU A 34 -0.01 -11.71 3.35
CA LEU A 34 -0.40 -12.54 2.20
C LEU A 34 0.76 -13.41 1.69
N THR A 35 1.96 -12.85 1.59
CA THR A 35 3.15 -13.58 1.11
C THR A 35 3.61 -14.68 2.08
N SER A 36 3.42 -14.49 3.39
CA SER A 36 3.72 -15.51 4.40
C SER A 36 2.70 -16.64 4.42
N VAL A 37 1.44 -16.32 4.12
CA VAL A 37 0.34 -17.27 4.13
C VAL A 37 0.35 -18.12 2.85
N LEU A 38 0.38 -17.47 1.69
CA LEU A 38 0.42 -18.12 0.36
C LEU A 38 1.81 -18.69 0.00
N GLY A 39 2.73 -18.78 0.96
CA GLY A 39 4.07 -19.31 0.72
C GLY A 39 4.11 -20.83 0.81
N GLU A 40 4.56 -21.48 -0.25
CA GLU A 40 4.71 -22.94 -0.37
C GLU A 40 5.95 -23.53 0.32
N ASP A 41 6.68 -22.74 1.12
CA ASP A 41 7.85 -23.28 1.83
C ASP A 41 7.34 -24.11 3.03
N GLU A 42 7.05 -25.39 2.76
CA GLU A 42 6.50 -26.39 3.70
C GLU A 42 7.38 -26.58 4.94
N ASN A 43 8.67 -26.26 4.84
CA ASN A 43 9.63 -26.38 5.93
C ASN A 43 9.47 -25.31 7.03
N TYR A 44 8.67 -24.27 6.80
CA TYR A 44 8.52 -23.16 7.73
C TYR A 44 7.06 -22.90 8.04
N SER A 45 6.74 -22.67 9.33
CA SER A 45 5.42 -22.19 9.72
C SER A 45 5.13 -20.79 9.15
N VAL A 46 3.86 -20.41 9.05
CA VAL A 46 3.45 -19.05 8.60
C VAL A 46 4.18 -17.96 9.39
N MET A 47 4.31 -18.12 10.72
CA MET A 47 5.01 -17.17 11.57
C MET A 47 6.51 -17.09 11.29
N GLN A 48 7.16 -18.21 10.97
CA GLN A 48 8.56 -18.21 10.56
C GLN A 48 8.74 -17.53 9.20
N ARG A 49 7.85 -17.81 8.24
CA ARG A 49 7.85 -17.13 6.93
C ARG A 49 7.65 -15.62 7.07
N TYR A 50 6.70 -15.18 7.90
CA TYR A 50 6.49 -13.76 8.21
C TYR A 50 7.73 -13.12 8.82
N ASN A 51 8.37 -13.77 9.80
CA ASN A 51 9.57 -13.25 10.46
C ASN A 51 10.74 -13.02 9.51
N ARG A 52 10.86 -13.81 8.43
CA ARG A 52 11.91 -13.65 7.41
C ARG A 52 11.67 -12.45 6.50
N ILE A 53 10.41 -12.06 6.29
CA ILE A 53 10.04 -10.97 5.37
C ILE A 53 9.61 -9.69 6.10
N LYS A 54 9.43 -9.70 7.42
CA LYS A 54 8.94 -8.55 8.19
C LYS A 54 9.75 -7.26 8.03
N LYS A 55 11.06 -7.39 7.74
CA LYS A 55 11.98 -6.26 7.52
C LYS A 55 12.09 -5.84 6.06
N LYS A 56 11.48 -6.57 5.12
CA LYS A 56 11.53 -6.23 3.70
C LYS A 56 10.69 -4.97 3.43
N PRO A 57 11.20 -4.02 2.63
CA PRO A 57 10.46 -2.83 2.25
C PRO A 57 9.38 -3.15 1.23
N LEU A 58 8.41 -2.24 1.07
CA LEU A 58 7.32 -2.34 0.11
C LEU A 58 7.79 -2.75 -1.31
N GLY A 59 8.84 -2.12 -1.83
CA GLY A 59 9.37 -2.43 -3.16
C GLY A 59 9.75 -3.91 -3.34
N GLU A 60 10.46 -4.49 -2.35
CA GLU A 60 10.77 -5.92 -2.35
C GLU A 60 9.51 -6.78 -2.18
N MET A 61 8.60 -6.37 -1.29
CA MET A 61 7.37 -7.12 -1.02
C MET A 61 6.47 -7.21 -2.24
N THR A 62 6.36 -6.15 -3.04
CA THR A 62 5.57 -6.19 -4.29
C THR A 62 6.14 -7.17 -5.31
N THR A 63 7.46 -7.29 -5.40
CA THR A 63 8.11 -8.25 -6.31
C THR A 63 7.95 -9.68 -5.80
N LEU A 64 8.17 -9.89 -4.50
CA LEU A 64 8.07 -11.20 -3.87
C LEU A 64 6.63 -11.74 -3.89
N PHE A 65 5.64 -10.89 -3.61
CA PHE A 65 4.24 -11.29 -3.69
C PHE A 65 3.86 -11.65 -5.14
N ALA A 66 4.22 -10.80 -6.10
CA ALA A 66 3.88 -11.04 -7.50
C ALA A 66 4.56 -12.28 -8.11
N SER A 67 5.74 -12.67 -7.63
CA SER A 67 6.38 -13.92 -8.06
C SER A 67 5.67 -15.17 -7.54
N LYS A 68 4.86 -15.06 -6.48
CA LYS A 68 4.06 -16.16 -5.92
C LYS A 68 2.65 -16.23 -6.50
N ALA A 69 2.21 -15.23 -7.26
CA ALA A 69 0.91 -15.25 -7.89
C ALA A 69 0.95 -16.13 -9.15
N GLU A 70 0.42 -17.35 -9.07
CA GLU A 70 0.43 -18.35 -10.15
C GLU A 70 -0.23 -17.86 -11.45
N ARG A 71 -1.28 -17.03 -11.36
CA ARG A 71 -1.97 -16.43 -12.51
C ARG A 71 -2.05 -14.92 -12.35
N GLY A 72 -1.69 -14.18 -13.41
CA GLY A 72 -1.76 -12.71 -13.42
C GLY A 72 -0.65 -11.99 -12.64
N GLY A 73 0.40 -12.71 -12.19
CA GLY A 73 1.50 -12.13 -11.42
C GLY A 73 2.20 -10.97 -12.14
N ARG A 74 2.23 -10.96 -13.48
CA ARG A 74 2.81 -9.85 -14.26
C ARG A 74 1.96 -8.57 -14.15
N GLU A 75 0.64 -8.70 -14.23
CA GLU A 75 -0.34 -7.62 -14.12
C GLU A 75 -0.36 -7.08 -12.70
N VAL A 76 -0.38 -7.97 -11.70
CA VAL A 76 -0.26 -7.62 -10.28
C VAL A 76 1.05 -6.89 -10.00
N LYS A 77 2.18 -7.37 -10.54
CA LYS A 77 3.47 -6.69 -10.40
C LYS A 77 3.45 -5.28 -10.99
N LYS A 78 2.89 -5.12 -12.19
CA LYS A 78 2.76 -3.81 -12.85
C LYS A 78 1.90 -2.86 -12.02
N LEU A 79 0.77 -3.36 -11.52
CA LEU A 79 -0.15 -2.60 -10.68
C LEU A 79 0.52 -2.14 -9.38
N LEU A 80 1.12 -3.07 -8.64
CA LEU A 80 1.81 -2.76 -7.38
C LEU A 80 3.02 -1.84 -7.59
N LYS A 81 3.78 -2.02 -8.67
CA LYS A 81 4.90 -1.13 -9.02
C LYS A 81 4.43 0.30 -9.27
N LYS A 82 3.26 0.49 -9.89
CA LYS A 82 2.67 1.84 -10.06
C LYS A 82 2.44 2.52 -8.71
N TYR A 83 1.95 1.80 -7.71
CA TYR A 83 1.71 2.34 -6.38
C TYR A 83 3.00 2.64 -5.60
N VAL A 84 4.02 1.79 -5.75
CA VAL A 84 5.37 2.07 -5.22
C VAL A 84 5.93 3.35 -5.82
N ASN A 85 5.77 3.55 -7.14
CA ASN A 85 6.22 4.75 -7.81
C ASN A 85 5.50 6.00 -7.29
N ILE A 86 4.16 5.95 -7.11
CA ILE A 86 3.40 7.06 -6.52
C ILE A 86 3.98 7.45 -5.15
N ARG A 87 4.24 6.46 -4.30
CA ARG A 87 4.83 6.69 -2.98
C ARG A 87 6.24 7.27 -3.09
N ASN A 88 7.08 6.78 -4.00
CA ASN A 88 8.45 7.29 -4.17
C ASN A 88 8.47 8.73 -4.69
N GLU A 89 7.67 9.03 -5.71
CA GLU A 89 7.50 10.38 -6.26
C GLU A 89 7.13 11.37 -5.15
N VAL A 90 6.20 10.99 -4.27
CA VAL A 90 5.69 11.88 -3.23
C VAL A 90 6.57 11.93 -1.97
N VAL A 91 7.11 10.80 -1.51
CA VAL A 91 7.83 10.73 -0.22
C VAL A 91 9.32 10.99 -0.37
N HIS A 92 9.91 10.59 -1.50
CA HIS A 92 11.35 10.71 -1.74
C HIS A 92 11.71 11.79 -2.74
N HIS A 93 10.85 12.04 -3.72
CA HIS A 93 11.11 12.94 -4.84
C HIS A 93 10.11 14.11 -4.88
N PHE A 94 9.63 14.57 -3.72
CA PHE A 94 8.55 15.57 -3.63
C PHE A 94 8.90 16.85 -4.38
N VAL A 95 10.08 17.41 -4.10
CA VAL A 95 10.55 18.66 -4.71
C VAL A 95 10.74 18.50 -6.22
N GLU A 96 11.25 17.36 -6.66
CA GLU A 96 11.43 17.05 -8.08
C GLU A 96 10.08 16.93 -8.79
N THR A 97 9.13 16.21 -8.17
CA THR A 97 7.78 15.95 -8.68
C THR A 97 6.94 17.23 -8.82
N TYR A 98 7.05 18.15 -7.85
CA TYR A 98 6.23 19.37 -7.79
C TYR A 98 7.05 20.65 -8.02
N SER A 99 8.24 20.55 -8.61
CA SER A 99 9.17 21.68 -8.78
C SER A 99 8.52 22.87 -9.52
N LYS A 100 7.72 22.58 -10.54
CA LYS A 100 7.00 23.59 -11.33
C LYS A 100 5.96 24.33 -10.49
N GLU A 101 5.10 23.60 -9.79
CA GLU A 101 4.02 24.13 -8.95
C GLU A 101 4.57 24.89 -7.74
N LEU A 102 5.68 24.41 -7.15
CA LEU A 102 6.39 25.10 -6.09
C LEU A 102 6.97 26.44 -6.57
N THR A 103 7.52 26.48 -7.79
CA THR A 103 8.10 27.70 -8.38
C THR A 103 7.02 28.71 -8.78
N SER A 104 5.89 28.25 -9.33
CA SER A 104 4.78 29.12 -9.72
C SER A 104 3.87 29.52 -8.56
N GLY A 105 4.05 28.94 -7.37
CA GLY A 105 3.20 29.16 -6.20
C GLY A 105 1.83 28.47 -6.26
N ASP A 106 1.59 27.58 -7.24
CA ASP A 106 0.33 26.86 -7.40
C ASP A 106 0.23 25.64 -6.45
N LYS A 107 0.19 25.95 -5.16
CA LYS A 107 0.05 24.93 -4.11
C LYS A 107 -1.31 24.22 -4.17
N GLN A 108 -2.31 24.80 -4.83
CA GLN A 108 -3.63 24.18 -4.96
C GLN A 108 -3.59 23.00 -5.93
N ALA A 109 -2.83 23.09 -7.02
CA ALA A 109 -2.55 21.97 -7.91
C ALA A 109 -1.86 20.81 -7.16
N ILE A 110 -0.88 21.11 -6.31
CA ILE A 110 -0.21 20.11 -5.46
C ILE A 110 -1.23 19.39 -4.56
N VAL A 111 -2.10 20.14 -3.87
CA VAL A 111 -3.15 19.55 -3.02
C VAL A 111 -4.07 18.62 -3.82
N PHE A 112 -4.50 19.03 -5.01
CA PHE A 112 -5.41 18.24 -5.84
C PHE A 112 -4.76 16.93 -6.31
N ASP A 113 -3.52 16.98 -6.79
CA ASP A 113 -2.79 15.80 -7.24
C ASP A 113 -2.50 14.84 -6.08
N LEU A 114 -2.04 15.37 -4.93
CA LEU A 114 -1.83 14.57 -3.72
C LEU A 114 -3.11 13.89 -3.24
N ALA A 115 -4.25 14.59 -3.25
CA ALA A 115 -5.53 13.99 -2.89
C ALA A 115 -5.93 12.85 -3.85
N SER A 116 -5.72 13.03 -5.17
CA SER A 116 -5.97 11.97 -6.16
C SER A 116 -5.06 10.74 -5.92
N ARG A 117 -3.78 10.96 -5.63
CA ARG A 117 -2.81 9.91 -5.33
C ARG A 117 -3.13 9.18 -4.02
N ALA A 118 -3.51 9.92 -2.99
CA ALA A 118 -3.96 9.38 -1.71
C ALA A 118 -5.16 8.45 -1.87
N LEU A 119 -6.20 8.88 -2.60
CA LEU A 119 -7.38 8.06 -2.89
C LEU A 119 -7.03 6.77 -3.63
N LYS A 120 -6.14 6.84 -4.62
CA LYS A 120 -5.68 5.66 -5.37
C LYS A 120 -4.96 4.66 -4.47
N LEU A 121 -4.10 5.13 -3.56
CA LEU A 121 -3.37 4.28 -2.62
C LEU A 121 -4.29 3.68 -1.54
N GLN A 122 -5.24 4.47 -1.01
CA GLN A 122 -6.23 3.96 -0.06
C GLN A 122 -7.14 2.91 -0.69
N SER A 123 -7.54 3.11 -1.95
CA SER A 123 -8.37 2.15 -2.68
C SER A 123 -7.68 0.79 -2.81
N ILE A 124 -6.42 0.75 -3.23
CA ILE A 124 -5.69 -0.52 -3.34
C ILE A 124 -5.40 -1.13 -1.97
N ALA A 125 -5.09 -0.32 -0.95
CA ALA A 125 -4.91 -0.80 0.42
C ALA A 125 -6.18 -1.50 0.94
N GLY A 126 -7.35 -0.89 0.71
CA GLY A 126 -8.65 -1.47 1.03
C GLY A 126 -8.92 -2.78 0.28
N GLN A 127 -8.65 -2.82 -1.03
CA GLN A 127 -8.80 -4.04 -1.82
C GLN A 127 -7.91 -5.18 -1.32
N LEU A 128 -6.64 -4.88 -1.01
CA LEU A 128 -5.71 -5.86 -0.47
C LEU A 128 -6.14 -6.34 0.92
N LYS A 129 -6.68 -5.46 1.78
CA LYS A 129 -7.24 -5.85 3.07
C LYS A 129 -8.42 -6.80 2.94
N VAL A 130 -9.35 -6.51 2.04
CA VAL A 130 -10.50 -7.39 1.78
C VAL A 130 -10.02 -8.75 1.29
N PHE A 131 -9.07 -8.78 0.36
CA PHE A 131 -8.47 -10.03 -0.12
C PHE A 131 -7.75 -10.80 1.00
N ALA A 132 -6.99 -10.11 1.86
CA ALA A 132 -6.34 -10.73 3.00
C ALA A 132 -7.32 -11.31 4.02
N ALA A 133 -8.45 -10.63 4.26
CA ALA A 133 -9.51 -11.13 5.12
C ALA A 133 -10.15 -12.41 4.53
N GLN A 134 -10.38 -12.45 3.22
CA GLN A 134 -10.91 -13.64 2.53
C GLN A 134 -9.93 -14.82 2.65
N VAL A 135 -8.64 -14.60 2.40
CA VAL A 135 -7.60 -15.64 2.55
C VAL A 135 -7.54 -16.15 3.98
N ALA A 136 -7.59 -15.26 4.98
CA ALA A 136 -7.59 -15.64 6.38
C ALA A 136 -8.81 -16.48 6.75
N ASP A 137 -10.00 -16.10 6.27
CA ASP A 137 -11.25 -16.82 6.52
C ASP A 137 -11.24 -18.22 5.87
N THR A 138 -10.74 -18.36 4.64
CA THR A 138 -10.57 -19.68 4.00
C THR A 138 -9.71 -20.61 4.84
N ILE A 139 -8.56 -20.14 5.31
CA ILE A 139 -7.64 -20.94 6.12
C ILE A 139 -8.26 -21.34 7.46
N LEU A 140 -8.94 -20.42 8.14
CA LEU A 140 -9.58 -20.69 9.42
C LEU A 140 -10.77 -21.65 9.30
N ASN A 141 -11.43 -21.72 8.14
CA ASN A 141 -12.59 -22.58 7.92
C ASN A 141 -12.24 -23.94 7.28
N GLU A 142 -11.10 -24.09 6.61
CA GLU A 142 -10.57 -25.40 6.17
C GLU A 142 -10.15 -26.29 7.36
N ASP A 143 -9.83 -25.69 8.51
CA ASP A 143 -9.47 -26.40 9.75
C ASP A 143 -10.68 -26.87 10.60
N ARG A 144 -11.94 -26.70 10.11
CA ARG A 144 -13.11 -27.27 10.80
C ARG A 144 -13.35 -28.70 10.33
N PRO A 145 -13.16 -29.73 11.19
CA PRO A 145 -13.64 -31.07 10.85
C PRO A 145 -15.14 -30.99 10.59
N ALA A 146 -15.60 -31.62 9.51
CA ALA A 146 -17.02 -31.82 9.27
C ALA A 146 -17.59 -32.54 10.50
N CYS A 147 -18.44 -31.84 11.26
CA CYS A 147 -19.23 -32.45 12.33
C CYS A 147 -20.18 -33.49 11.77
#